data_AF-A0A0C5RBE8-F1
#
_entry.id   AF-A0A0C5RBE8-F1
#
_cell.length_a   1.000
_cell.length_b   1.000
_cell.length_c   1.000
_cell.angle_alpha   90.00
_cell.angle_beta   90.00
_cell.angle_gamma   90.00
#
_symmetry.space_group_name_H-M   'P 1'
#
loop_
_entity.id
_entity.type
_entity.pdbx_description
1 polymer ?
#
loop_
_entity_poly.entity_id
_entity_poly.type
_entity_poly.pdbx_seq_one_letter_code
_entity_poly.pdbx_strand_id
1 'polypeptide(L)'
;MNKLNSKSKKGILIGVGGFIVASTITGVVAGVAVNKQANDRRVESELLAKKTETVNKINGLSSLKPEEVNKFNKEVNEARSIQEVDDVLAKANQTSSTNKANQQAQLIKSKNDAKDQVSGLVSLNNQQKELLLKEIDDADTEQKVQVALVKANQAQLTSKKTEVKNQINDLVDLTPEQKTALLKEVEATDSTQKVEAVLEKAKTLVQTNKTNKRLLLQQQANSKKIEANNQIDQLADLSEDDKNKFKEQIAKSSSQEDINKIIENANQLNNQNKANKEKELTEKKQEANTSLESLVNLSTDQKDQYKNRIDNAKTKDDIERILASGRSADQKAKEEAEAAYTTSKATATLYITGSMNEPKYVDGRTELQSKIKVYEEVLKDATNQNTSKYLEAKTELDNAIIKAMKHVEMVNNASKPENKLTLKTLQYQYWTNNKDSEIKNLQILIEGKNINARFNNDPKSILLIKNSKQNINYFQAAFPKYLKNRVFQNDDTKIDFGADLIGRKSTSGDVEIDKLVLISDKEYHIINLDGKTLKFNGSTTKQTVNAS
;
A
#
# COMPACT_ATOMS: atom_id res chain seq x y z
N MET A 1 33.82 -55.61 -103.09
CA MET A 1 33.69 -56.62 -104.18
C MET A 1 32.33 -56.45 -104.85
N ASN A 2 32.19 -56.88 -106.10
CA ASN A 2 31.01 -57.36 -106.85
C ASN A 2 29.57 -56.83 -106.56
N LYS A 3 28.61 -56.78 -107.50
CA LYS A 3 28.54 -56.66 -108.99
C LYS A 3 27.12 -57.13 -109.39
N LEU A 4 26.54 -56.56 -110.47
CA LEU A 4 25.58 -57.21 -111.40
C LEU A 4 24.15 -57.54 -110.84
N ASN A 5 23.05 -57.65 -111.62
CA ASN A 5 22.70 -57.22 -113.01
C ASN A 5 21.18 -57.50 -113.30
N SER A 6 20.73 -57.20 -114.54
CA SER A 6 19.53 -57.66 -115.27
C SER A 6 18.25 -56.82 -115.05
N LYS A 7 17.60 -56.21 -116.07
CA LYS A 7 17.01 -56.66 -117.38
C LYS A 7 15.61 -57.29 -117.20
N SER A 8 14.60 -57.16 -118.07
CA SER A 8 14.34 -56.34 -119.30
C SER A 8 12.79 -56.35 -119.54
N LYS A 9 12.09 -56.06 -120.67
CA LYS A 9 12.30 -55.93 -122.14
C LYS A 9 11.07 -55.11 -122.70
N LYS A 10 10.53 -55.07 -123.94
CA LYS A 10 10.65 -55.72 -125.27
C LYS A 10 10.01 -54.81 -126.37
N GLY A 11 10.62 -54.69 -127.55
CA GLY A 11 9.98 -54.08 -128.76
C GLY A 11 9.97 -52.54 -128.80
N ILE A 12 9.33 -51.85 -129.75
CA ILE A 12 8.76 -52.21 -131.08
C ILE A 12 8.43 -50.90 -131.85
N LEU A 13 8.25 -50.80 -133.18
CA LEU A 13 9.02 -51.25 -134.36
C LEU A 13 8.36 -50.63 -135.63
N ILE A 14 9.15 -49.97 -136.50
CA ILE A 14 8.96 -49.65 -137.96
C ILE A 14 9.96 -48.49 -138.27
N GLY A 15 10.63 -48.36 -139.43
CA GLY A 15 10.77 -49.23 -140.61
C GLY A 15 10.98 -48.43 -141.92
N VAL A 16 12.05 -48.72 -142.68
CA VAL A 16 12.42 -48.17 -144.04
C VAL A 16 12.84 -46.67 -144.08
N GLY A 17 13.87 -46.20 -144.81
CA GLY A 17 15.13 -46.86 -145.25
C GLY A 17 15.44 -46.93 -146.76
N GLY A 18 16.27 -46.03 -147.33
CA GLY A 18 17.00 -46.29 -148.61
C GLY A 18 17.35 -45.11 -149.56
N PHE A 19 18.67 -44.88 -149.76
CA PHE A 19 19.41 -44.69 -151.04
C PHE A 19 19.17 -43.55 -152.09
N ILE A 20 20.24 -42.74 -152.27
CA ILE A 20 20.98 -42.42 -153.53
C ILE A 20 20.51 -41.38 -154.60
N VAL A 21 21.35 -40.33 -154.74
CA VAL A 21 21.91 -39.62 -155.93
C VAL A 21 21.02 -39.19 -157.11
N ALA A 22 21.08 -37.88 -157.45
CA ALA A 22 21.27 -37.36 -158.83
C ALA A 22 21.72 -35.88 -158.88
N SER A 23 22.22 -35.48 -160.06
CA SER A 23 22.85 -34.20 -160.39
C SER A 23 21.92 -33.00 -160.64
N THR A 24 22.51 -31.80 -160.60
CA THR A 24 22.11 -30.51 -161.22
C THR A 24 20.94 -30.48 -162.21
N ILE A 25 20.03 -29.51 -162.04
CA ILE A 25 19.28 -28.83 -163.11
C ILE A 25 18.96 -27.38 -162.66
N THR A 26 18.79 -26.46 -163.62
CA THR A 26 18.66 -25.01 -163.40
C THR A 26 17.22 -24.53 -163.55
N GLY A 27 16.77 -23.63 -162.66
CA GLY A 27 15.39 -23.09 -162.62
C GLY A 27 14.47 -23.92 -161.71
N VAL A 28 13.39 -23.38 -161.11
CA VAL A 28 12.69 -22.09 -161.34
C VAL A 28 12.56 -21.28 -160.03
N VAL A 29 12.29 -19.99 -160.14
CA VAL A 29 12.33 -18.96 -159.08
C VAL A 29 11.04 -18.90 -158.22
N ALA A 30 11.11 -18.19 -157.09
CA ALA A 30 10.03 -17.59 -156.27
C ALA A 30 9.45 -18.37 -155.07
N GLY A 31 9.51 -19.71 -155.01
CA GLY A 31 8.80 -20.46 -153.94
C GLY A 31 9.37 -20.36 -152.50
N VAL A 32 10.68 -20.15 -152.33
CA VAL A 32 11.37 -20.49 -151.05
C VAL A 32 11.54 -19.30 -150.09
N ALA A 33 11.65 -18.08 -150.59
CA ALA A 33 12.02 -16.90 -149.78
C ALA A 33 10.99 -16.58 -148.66
N VAL A 34 9.70 -16.73 -148.97
CA VAL A 34 8.59 -16.52 -148.01
C VAL A 34 8.73 -17.46 -146.81
N ASN A 35 9.15 -18.71 -147.03
CA ASN A 35 9.16 -19.73 -145.99
C ASN A 35 10.24 -19.48 -144.92
N LYS A 36 11.39 -18.90 -145.30
CA LYS A 36 12.41 -18.48 -144.33
C LYS A 36 11.95 -17.26 -143.52
N GLN A 37 11.44 -16.21 -144.19
CA GLN A 37 11.01 -14.99 -143.51
C GLN A 37 9.78 -15.20 -142.60
N ALA A 38 8.91 -16.15 -142.94
CA ALA A 38 7.83 -16.61 -142.08
C ALA A 38 8.36 -17.36 -140.84
N ASN A 39 9.38 -18.21 -141.01
CA ASN A 39 9.97 -18.94 -139.89
C ASN A 39 10.72 -18.02 -138.91
N ASP A 40 11.50 -17.06 -139.40
CA ASP A 40 12.26 -16.15 -138.54
C ASP A 40 11.33 -15.24 -137.71
N ARG A 41 10.26 -14.69 -138.32
CA ARG A 41 9.20 -13.96 -137.61
C ARG A 41 8.41 -14.82 -136.61
N ARG A 42 8.22 -16.11 -136.92
CA ARG A 42 7.56 -17.06 -136.01
C ARG A 42 8.41 -17.26 -134.74
N VAL A 43 9.72 -17.47 -134.89
CA VAL A 43 10.65 -17.62 -133.75
C VAL A 43 10.73 -16.34 -132.91
N GLU A 44 10.71 -15.15 -133.53
CA GLU A 44 10.70 -13.87 -132.82
C GLU A 44 9.40 -13.65 -132.02
N SER A 45 8.25 -14.02 -132.61
CA SER A 45 6.94 -14.00 -131.92
C SER A 45 6.86 -15.00 -130.77
N GLU A 46 7.37 -16.22 -130.97
CA GLU A 46 7.46 -17.27 -129.94
C GLU A 46 8.36 -16.84 -128.77
N LEU A 47 9.48 -16.16 -129.04
CA LEU A 47 10.34 -15.59 -128.01
C LEU A 47 9.65 -14.45 -127.23
N LEU A 48 8.93 -13.55 -127.91
CA LEU A 48 8.22 -12.45 -127.25
C LEU A 48 7.07 -12.94 -126.35
N ALA A 49 6.30 -13.91 -126.83
CA ALA A 49 5.28 -14.59 -126.02
C ALA A 49 5.90 -15.27 -124.79
N LYS A 50 6.99 -16.02 -124.98
CA LYS A 50 7.75 -16.67 -123.90
C LYS A 50 8.28 -15.68 -122.86
N LYS A 51 8.81 -14.52 -123.27
CA LYS A 51 9.24 -13.45 -122.33
C LYS A 51 8.08 -12.96 -121.47
N THR A 52 6.93 -12.68 -122.10
CA THR A 52 5.73 -12.19 -121.40
C THR A 52 5.19 -13.22 -120.41
N GLU A 53 5.14 -14.49 -120.80
CA GLU A 53 4.78 -15.62 -119.94
C GLU A 53 5.72 -15.72 -118.73
N THR A 54 7.03 -15.62 -118.96
CA THR A 54 8.05 -15.74 -117.92
C THR A 54 8.07 -14.56 -116.94
N VAL A 55 7.88 -13.32 -117.40
CA VAL A 55 7.71 -12.15 -116.51
C VAL A 55 6.50 -12.34 -115.60
N ASN A 56 5.38 -12.82 -116.15
CA ASN A 56 4.18 -13.11 -115.35
C ASN A 56 4.43 -14.22 -114.32
N LYS A 57 5.20 -15.26 -114.66
CA LYS A 57 5.61 -16.32 -113.72
C LYS A 57 6.52 -15.76 -112.60
N ILE A 58 7.50 -14.92 -112.93
CA ILE A 58 8.41 -14.29 -111.95
C ILE A 58 7.64 -13.38 -111.00
N ASN A 59 6.70 -12.57 -111.51
CA ASN A 59 5.82 -11.74 -110.68
C ASN A 59 4.92 -12.55 -109.73
N GLY A 60 4.66 -13.83 -110.04
CA GLY A 60 3.95 -14.77 -109.17
C GLY A 60 4.80 -15.40 -108.07
N LEU A 61 6.13 -15.21 -108.06
CA LEU A 61 7.03 -15.78 -107.05
C LEU A 61 7.06 -14.95 -105.77
N SER A 62 6.05 -15.14 -104.92
CA SER A 62 5.81 -14.38 -103.68
C SER A 62 6.91 -14.45 -102.60
N SER A 63 7.97 -15.24 -102.80
CA SER A 63 9.14 -15.28 -101.92
C SER A 63 10.37 -14.54 -102.49
N LEU A 64 10.27 -13.96 -103.69
CA LEU A 64 11.21 -12.96 -104.17
C LEU A 64 10.93 -11.59 -103.54
N LYS A 65 11.99 -10.84 -103.25
CA LYS A 65 11.91 -9.44 -102.84
C LYS A 65 11.69 -8.53 -104.07
N PRO A 66 11.15 -7.32 -103.91
CA PRO A 66 10.91 -6.40 -105.03
C PRO A 66 12.14 -6.14 -105.90
N GLU A 67 13.32 -6.01 -105.29
CA GLU A 67 14.60 -5.83 -106.00
C GLU A 67 15.02 -7.05 -106.82
N GLU A 68 14.66 -8.26 -106.40
CA GLU A 68 14.95 -9.52 -107.10
C GLU A 68 13.96 -9.74 -108.26
N VAL A 69 12.66 -9.48 -108.04
CA VAL A 69 11.63 -9.50 -109.09
C VAL A 69 12.00 -8.55 -110.23
N ASN A 70 12.37 -7.30 -109.90
CA ASN A 70 12.80 -6.30 -110.86
C ASN A 70 14.06 -6.72 -111.63
N LYS A 71 15.03 -7.33 -110.94
CA LYS A 71 16.25 -7.87 -111.56
C LYS A 71 15.93 -8.98 -112.57
N PHE A 72 15.19 -10.01 -112.17
CA PHE A 72 14.90 -11.14 -113.07
C PHE A 72 13.99 -10.72 -114.25
N ASN A 73 13.03 -9.83 -114.04
CA ASN A 73 12.23 -9.27 -115.14
C ASN A 73 13.09 -8.51 -116.15
N LYS A 74 14.13 -7.79 -115.71
CA LYS A 74 15.11 -7.17 -116.61
C LYS A 74 15.90 -8.22 -117.39
N GLU A 75 16.44 -9.25 -116.72
CA GLU A 75 17.19 -10.33 -117.37
C GLU A 75 16.35 -11.08 -118.42
N VAL A 76 15.05 -11.31 -118.19
CA VAL A 76 14.12 -11.87 -119.20
C VAL A 76 13.95 -10.96 -120.42
N ASN A 77 13.81 -9.65 -120.19
CA ASN A 77 13.65 -8.69 -121.28
C ASN A 77 14.91 -8.59 -122.15
N GLU A 78 16.10 -8.71 -121.54
CA GLU A 78 17.40 -8.64 -122.23
C GLU A 78 17.82 -9.95 -122.93
N ALA A 79 17.24 -11.10 -122.57
CA ALA A 79 17.51 -12.42 -123.16
C ALA A 79 17.28 -12.48 -124.68
N ARG A 80 18.12 -13.23 -125.40
CA ARG A 80 18.15 -13.31 -126.88
C ARG A 80 17.64 -14.63 -127.45
N SER A 81 17.40 -15.61 -126.60
CA SER A 81 16.91 -16.93 -126.97
C SER A 81 15.88 -17.46 -125.97
N ILE A 82 15.08 -18.45 -126.39
CA ILE A 82 14.10 -19.12 -125.51
C ILE A 82 14.83 -19.80 -124.34
N GLN A 83 16.02 -20.38 -124.59
CA GLN A 83 16.87 -20.98 -123.56
C GLN A 83 17.32 -19.97 -122.51
N GLU A 84 17.78 -18.77 -122.91
CA GLU A 84 18.16 -17.73 -121.95
C GLU A 84 16.97 -17.27 -121.09
N VAL A 85 15.76 -17.22 -121.64
CA VAL A 85 14.54 -16.92 -120.87
C VAL A 85 14.20 -18.02 -119.88
N ASP A 86 14.34 -19.30 -120.26
CA ASP A 86 14.14 -20.44 -119.36
C ASP A 86 15.25 -20.53 -118.28
N ASP A 87 16.49 -20.20 -118.60
CA ASP A 87 17.61 -20.13 -117.64
C ASP A 87 17.40 -19.03 -116.59
N VAL A 88 16.84 -17.87 -116.98
CA VAL A 88 16.48 -16.81 -116.03
C VAL A 88 15.28 -17.22 -115.17
N LEU A 89 14.28 -17.90 -115.76
CA LEU A 89 13.17 -18.48 -114.99
C LEU A 89 13.66 -19.52 -113.98
N ALA A 90 14.62 -20.37 -114.35
CA ALA A 90 15.22 -21.36 -113.45
C ALA A 90 15.94 -20.67 -112.27
N LYS A 91 16.73 -19.63 -112.54
CA LYS A 91 17.40 -18.82 -111.49
C LYS A 91 16.38 -18.13 -110.57
N ALA A 92 15.33 -17.54 -111.12
CA ALA A 92 14.28 -16.88 -110.33
C ALA A 92 13.54 -17.87 -109.42
N ASN A 93 13.17 -19.05 -109.94
CA ASN A 93 12.60 -20.13 -109.13
C ASN A 93 13.56 -20.62 -108.04
N GLN A 94 14.86 -20.75 -108.35
CA GLN A 94 15.89 -21.15 -107.38
C GLN A 94 16.03 -20.10 -106.26
N THR A 95 16.19 -18.82 -106.59
CA THR A 95 16.27 -17.73 -105.60
C THR A 95 14.99 -17.63 -104.76
N SER A 96 13.81 -17.74 -105.38
CA SER A 96 12.53 -17.79 -104.64
C SER A 96 12.47 -18.98 -103.67
N SER A 97 13.00 -20.14 -104.07
CA SER A 97 13.05 -21.33 -103.23
C SER A 97 14.04 -21.17 -102.07
N THR A 98 15.22 -20.59 -102.32
CA THR A 98 16.21 -20.27 -101.29
C THR A 98 15.68 -19.24 -100.30
N ASN A 99 15.03 -18.18 -100.76
CA ASN A 99 14.45 -17.16 -99.88
C ASN A 99 13.30 -17.73 -99.03
N LYS A 100 12.44 -18.57 -99.60
CA LYS A 100 11.43 -19.31 -98.85
C LYS A 100 12.04 -20.24 -97.79
N ALA A 101 13.11 -20.95 -98.12
CA ALA A 101 13.84 -21.80 -97.17
C ALA A 101 14.51 -20.98 -96.04
N ASN A 102 15.08 -19.82 -96.36
CA ASN A 102 15.70 -18.92 -95.37
C ASN A 102 14.64 -18.34 -94.41
N GLN A 103 13.50 -17.88 -94.93
CA GLN A 103 12.35 -17.42 -94.11
C GLN A 103 11.84 -18.55 -93.20
N GLN A 104 11.71 -19.77 -93.73
CA GLN A 104 11.30 -20.95 -92.96
C GLN A 104 12.29 -21.26 -91.83
N ALA A 105 13.61 -21.19 -92.11
CA ALA A 105 14.65 -21.43 -91.12
C ALA A 105 14.70 -20.34 -90.03
N GLN A 106 14.52 -19.07 -90.41
CA GLN A 106 14.47 -17.95 -89.47
C GLN A 106 13.24 -18.04 -88.56
N LEU A 107 12.07 -18.40 -89.10
CA LEU A 107 10.88 -18.71 -88.31
C LEU A 107 11.08 -19.89 -87.34
N ILE A 108 11.72 -20.98 -87.78
CA ILE A 108 12.03 -22.13 -86.92
C ILE A 108 12.95 -21.71 -85.76
N LYS A 109 13.99 -20.90 -86.03
CA LYS A 109 14.85 -20.36 -84.98
C LYS A 109 14.06 -19.47 -84.01
N SER A 110 13.28 -18.52 -84.53
CA SER A 110 12.43 -17.62 -83.74
C SER A 110 11.48 -18.40 -82.81
N LYS A 111 10.84 -19.47 -83.31
CA LYS A 111 10.01 -20.36 -82.50
C LYS A 111 10.79 -21.02 -81.37
N ASN A 112 11.96 -21.58 -81.65
CA ASN A 112 12.78 -22.26 -80.63
C ASN A 112 13.27 -21.26 -79.57
N ASP A 113 13.84 -20.12 -79.98
CA ASP A 113 14.27 -19.04 -79.10
C ASP A 113 13.13 -18.56 -78.18
N ALA A 114 11.89 -18.48 -78.71
CA ALA A 114 10.70 -18.11 -77.94
C ALA A 114 10.18 -19.24 -77.03
N LYS A 115 10.22 -20.50 -77.46
CA LYS A 115 9.86 -21.67 -76.63
C LYS A 115 10.75 -21.81 -75.42
N ASP A 116 12.06 -21.61 -75.59
CA ASP A 116 13.03 -21.66 -74.48
C ASP A 116 12.74 -20.55 -73.47
N GLN A 117 12.45 -19.33 -73.95
CA GLN A 117 12.05 -18.21 -73.09
C GLN A 117 10.74 -18.50 -72.33
N VAL A 118 9.69 -19.00 -73.00
CA VAL A 118 8.41 -19.36 -72.36
C VAL A 118 8.57 -20.49 -71.35
N SER A 119 9.41 -21.48 -71.66
CA SER A 119 9.73 -22.58 -70.74
C SER A 119 10.41 -22.06 -69.46
N GLY A 120 11.26 -21.05 -69.57
CA GLY A 120 11.94 -20.37 -68.46
C GLY A 120 11.05 -19.47 -67.58
N LEU A 121 9.79 -19.19 -67.93
CA LEU A 121 8.91 -18.32 -67.13
C LEU A 121 8.44 -19.04 -65.85
N VAL A 122 8.94 -18.62 -64.68
CA VAL A 122 8.81 -19.40 -63.42
C VAL A 122 7.48 -19.27 -62.67
N SER A 123 6.62 -18.31 -63.03
CA SER A 123 5.33 -18.05 -62.36
C SER A 123 4.12 -18.45 -63.22
N LEU A 124 4.36 -19.04 -64.39
CA LEU A 124 3.33 -19.70 -65.20
C LEU A 124 3.21 -21.17 -64.78
N ASN A 125 1.98 -21.63 -64.56
CA ASN A 125 1.70 -23.05 -64.37
C ASN A 125 1.83 -23.83 -65.70
N ASN A 126 1.89 -25.16 -65.63
CA ASN A 126 2.14 -26.01 -66.79
C ASN A 126 1.08 -25.83 -67.91
N GLN A 127 -0.20 -25.66 -67.56
CA GLN A 127 -1.28 -25.45 -68.54
C GLN A 127 -1.15 -24.08 -69.24
N GLN A 128 -0.79 -23.04 -68.50
CA GLN A 128 -0.50 -21.72 -69.08
C GLN A 128 0.68 -21.80 -70.06
N LYS A 129 1.76 -22.50 -69.70
CA LYS A 129 2.91 -22.72 -70.60
C LYS A 129 2.51 -23.51 -71.84
N GLU A 130 1.79 -24.61 -71.69
CA GLU A 130 1.37 -25.48 -72.78
C GLU A 130 0.55 -24.72 -73.84
N LEU A 131 -0.41 -23.89 -73.41
CA LEU A 131 -1.19 -23.03 -74.31
C LEU A 131 -0.31 -22.02 -75.06
N LEU A 132 0.63 -21.37 -74.38
CA LEU A 132 1.53 -20.37 -74.99
C LEU A 132 2.57 -20.99 -75.92
N LEU A 133 3.10 -22.17 -75.59
CA LEU A 133 3.97 -22.96 -76.44
C LEU A 133 3.22 -23.41 -77.71
N LYS A 134 1.96 -23.80 -77.59
CA LYS A 134 1.10 -24.10 -78.74
C LYS A 134 0.87 -22.88 -79.63
N GLU A 135 0.63 -21.69 -79.07
CA GLU A 135 0.52 -20.46 -79.87
C GLU A 135 1.81 -20.10 -80.63
N ILE A 136 2.99 -20.46 -80.09
CA ILE A 136 4.27 -20.36 -80.81
C ILE A 136 4.38 -21.43 -81.91
N ASP A 137 3.92 -22.65 -81.68
CA ASP A 137 3.90 -23.71 -82.70
C ASP A 137 2.92 -23.44 -83.85
N ASP A 138 1.75 -22.88 -83.56
CA ASP A 138 0.74 -22.52 -84.57
C ASP A 138 1.14 -21.26 -85.40
N ALA A 139 2.18 -20.52 -85.01
CA ALA A 139 2.58 -19.28 -85.70
C ALA A 139 3.18 -19.52 -87.10
N ASP A 140 2.72 -18.77 -88.10
CA ASP A 140 3.22 -18.82 -89.49
C ASP A 140 4.27 -17.73 -89.82
N THR A 141 4.53 -16.82 -88.89
CA THR A 141 5.30 -15.59 -89.07
C THR A 141 6.02 -15.19 -87.78
N GLU A 142 7.21 -14.59 -87.90
CA GLU A 142 8.00 -14.13 -86.75
C GLU A 142 7.25 -13.09 -85.89
N GLN A 143 6.40 -12.27 -86.52
CA GLN A 143 5.54 -11.32 -85.81
C GLN A 143 4.53 -12.03 -84.89
N LYS A 144 3.95 -13.16 -85.30
CA LYS A 144 3.05 -13.95 -84.43
C LYS A 144 3.81 -14.62 -83.29
N VAL A 145 5.02 -15.11 -83.52
CA VAL A 145 5.90 -15.62 -82.45
C VAL A 145 6.21 -14.52 -81.43
N GLN A 146 6.55 -13.31 -81.89
CA GLN A 146 6.81 -12.17 -81.03
C GLN A 146 5.58 -11.74 -80.21
N VAL A 147 4.38 -11.79 -80.80
CA VAL A 147 3.10 -11.51 -80.09
C VAL A 147 2.82 -12.58 -79.03
N ALA A 148 3.00 -13.86 -79.34
CA ALA A 148 2.85 -14.95 -78.37
C ALA A 148 3.84 -14.82 -77.20
N LEU A 149 5.09 -14.42 -77.48
CA LEU A 149 6.12 -14.15 -76.46
C LEU A 149 5.77 -12.93 -75.58
N VAL A 150 5.23 -11.85 -76.15
CA VAL A 150 4.73 -10.69 -75.37
C VAL A 150 3.57 -11.11 -74.47
N LYS A 151 2.60 -11.87 -74.99
CA LYS A 151 1.48 -12.43 -74.24
C LYS A 151 1.94 -13.34 -73.09
N ALA A 152 2.97 -14.17 -73.32
CA ALA A 152 3.55 -15.01 -72.29
C ALA A 152 4.18 -14.21 -71.14
N ASN A 153 4.92 -13.14 -71.46
CA ASN A 153 5.50 -12.24 -70.46
C ASN A 153 4.42 -11.45 -69.67
N GLN A 154 3.33 -11.04 -70.33
CA GLN A 154 2.18 -10.43 -69.65
C GLN A 154 1.45 -11.41 -68.72
N ALA A 155 1.28 -12.67 -69.14
CA ALA A 155 0.70 -13.72 -68.30
C ALA A 155 1.60 -14.02 -67.07
N GLN A 156 2.91 -14.13 -67.27
CA GLN A 156 3.92 -14.30 -66.21
C GLN A 156 3.84 -13.17 -65.17
N LEU A 157 3.75 -11.92 -65.63
CA LEU A 157 3.57 -10.76 -64.75
C LEU A 157 2.24 -10.82 -63.98
N THR A 158 1.16 -11.23 -64.64
CA THR A 158 -0.19 -11.31 -64.04
C THR A 158 -0.28 -12.39 -62.97
N SER A 159 0.27 -13.58 -63.22
CA SER A 159 0.39 -14.63 -62.21
C SER A 159 1.21 -14.17 -61.01
N LYS A 160 2.38 -13.54 -61.23
CA LYS A 160 3.24 -13.06 -60.14
C LYS A 160 2.64 -11.90 -59.34
N LYS A 161 1.91 -10.97 -59.98
CA LYS A 161 1.10 -9.95 -59.28
C LYS A 161 0.06 -10.61 -58.36
N THR A 162 -0.62 -11.65 -58.82
CA THR A 162 -1.64 -12.36 -58.04
C THR A 162 -1.02 -13.10 -56.84
N GLU A 163 0.10 -13.79 -57.05
CA GLU A 163 0.89 -14.46 -56.01
C GLU A 163 1.29 -13.48 -54.87
N VAL A 164 1.91 -12.35 -55.22
CA VAL A 164 2.40 -11.37 -54.25
C VAL A 164 1.27 -10.59 -53.57
N LYS A 165 0.14 -10.32 -54.26
CA LYS A 165 -1.06 -9.77 -53.60
C LYS A 165 -1.59 -10.68 -52.50
N ASN A 166 -1.60 -11.99 -52.73
CA ASN A 166 -2.04 -12.96 -51.72
C ASN A 166 -1.06 -12.99 -50.54
N GLN A 167 0.25 -13.06 -50.80
CA GLN A 167 1.27 -13.00 -49.74
C GLN A 167 1.17 -11.71 -48.91
N ILE A 168 0.94 -10.55 -49.52
CA ILE A 168 0.70 -9.27 -48.82
C ILE A 168 -0.62 -9.31 -48.03
N ASN A 169 -1.64 -10.03 -48.50
CA ASN A 169 -2.88 -10.26 -47.77
C ASN A 169 -2.70 -11.17 -46.54
N ASP A 170 -1.75 -12.09 -46.56
CA ASP A 170 -1.44 -12.97 -45.42
C ASP A 170 -0.50 -12.31 -44.39
N LEU A 171 0.17 -11.19 -44.73
CA LEU A 171 1.03 -10.46 -43.79
C LEU A 171 0.23 -9.84 -42.64
N VAL A 172 0.58 -10.28 -41.42
CA VAL A 172 0.16 -9.74 -40.12
C VAL A 172 1.01 -8.54 -39.70
N ASP A 173 0.52 -7.76 -38.74
CA ASP A 173 1.09 -6.48 -38.27
C ASP A 173 1.25 -5.39 -39.37
N LEU A 174 0.58 -5.49 -40.53
CA LEU A 174 0.33 -4.35 -41.44
C LEU A 174 -0.99 -3.65 -41.08
N THR A 175 -1.06 -2.32 -41.20
CA THR A 175 -2.34 -1.59 -41.11
C THR A 175 -3.16 -1.72 -42.41
N PRO A 176 -4.50 -1.53 -42.39
CA PRO A 176 -5.33 -1.60 -43.59
C PRO A 176 -4.89 -0.62 -44.69
N GLU A 177 -4.39 0.56 -44.31
CA GLU A 177 -3.94 1.62 -45.22
C GLU A 177 -2.62 1.23 -45.90
N GLN A 178 -1.66 0.72 -45.12
CA GLN A 178 -0.39 0.21 -45.64
C GLN A 178 -0.62 -0.95 -46.62
N LYS A 179 -1.52 -1.88 -46.24
CA LYS A 179 -1.91 -3.05 -47.04
C LYS A 179 -2.57 -2.61 -48.35
N THR A 180 -3.48 -1.64 -48.30
CA THR A 180 -4.13 -1.03 -49.48
C THR A 180 -3.13 -0.31 -50.39
N ALA A 181 -2.15 0.39 -49.83
CA ALA A 181 -1.11 1.07 -50.60
C ALA A 181 -0.20 0.08 -51.34
N LEU A 182 0.27 -0.97 -50.64
CA LEU A 182 1.12 -2.02 -51.23
C LEU A 182 0.39 -2.78 -52.35
N LEU A 183 -0.90 -3.12 -52.17
CA LEU A 183 -1.69 -3.79 -53.21
C LEU A 183 -1.87 -2.94 -54.48
N LYS A 184 -1.96 -1.61 -54.35
CA LYS A 184 -1.96 -0.67 -55.49
C LYS A 184 -0.58 -0.57 -56.14
N GLU A 185 0.48 -0.58 -55.33
CA GLU A 185 1.86 -0.53 -55.81
C GLU A 185 2.22 -1.78 -56.64
N VAL A 186 1.79 -2.98 -56.20
CA VAL A 186 1.89 -4.21 -57.01
C VAL A 186 1.16 -4.07 -58.34
N GLU A 187 -0.05 -3.49 -58.37
CA GLU A 187 -0.81 -3.34 -59.60
C GLU A 187 -0.13 -2.38 -60.60
N ALA A 188 0.53 -1.33 -60.12
CA ALA A 188 1.23 -0.37 -60.96
C ALA A 188 2.55 -0.89 -61.59
N THR A 189 3.01 -2.10 -61.24
CA THR A 189 4.27 -2.65 -61.77
C THR A 189 4.17 -3.15 -63.22
N ASP A 190 5.29 -3.05 -63.94
CA ASP A 190 5.50 -3.47 -65.33
C ASP A 190 6.43 -4.70 -65.47
N SER A 191 7.11 -5.13 -64.39
CA SER A 191 8.01 -6.28 -64.39
C SER A 191 7.92 -7.09 -63.10
N THR A 192 8.20 -8.40 -63.20
CA THR A 192 8.19 -9.33 -62.05
C THR A 192 9.20 -8.95 -60.97
N GLN A 193 10.33 -8.34 -61.36
CA GLN A 193 11.35 -7.84 -60.44
C GLN A 193 10.81 -6.69 -59.58
N LYS A 194 10.00 -5.79 -60.17
CA LYS A 194 9.33 -4.73 -59.41
C LYS A 194 8.23 -5.30 -58.50
N VAL A 195 7.51 -6.34 -58.93
CA VAL A 195 6.52 -7.03 -58.06
C VAL A 195 7.19 -7.59 -56.81
N GLU A 196 8.32 -8.30 -56.96
CA GLU A 196 9.08 -8.86 -55.84
C GLU A 196 9.62 -7.77 -54.89
N ALA A 197 10.07 -6.63 -55.44
CA ALA A 197 10.52 -5.49 -54.63
C ALA A 197 9.41 -4.91 -53.72
N VAL A 198 8.13 -4.96 -54.14
CA VAL A 198 7.00 -4.55 -53.29
C VAL A 198 6.73 -5.57 -52.18
N LEU A 199 7.00 -6.86 -52.40
CA LEU A 199 6.93 -7.88 -51.35
C LEU A 199 8.00 -7.66 -50.28
N GLU A 200 9.25 -7.38 -50.66
CA GLU A 200 10.34 -7.08 -49.70
C GLU A 200 10.10 -5.77 -48.94
N LYS A 201 9.51 -4.77 -49.60
CA LYS A 201 9.01 -3.54 -48.96
C LYS A 201 7.94 -3.86 -47.91
N ALA A 202 7.01 -4.77 -48.21
CA ALA A 202 5.96 -5.20 -47.28
C ALA A 202 6.53 -5.98 -46.07
N LYS A 203 7.45 -6.93 -46.30
CA LYS A 203 8.17 -7.68 -45.25
C LYS A 203 8.93 -6.74 -44.31
N THR A 204 9.62 -5.74 -44.88
CA THR A 204 10.32 -4.70 -44.13
C THR A 204 9.37 -3.90 -43.25
N LEU A 205 8.23 -3.47 -43.80
CA LEU A 205 7.22 -2.67 -43.09
C LEU A 205 6.59 -3.42 -41.91
N VAL A 206 6.37 -4.74 -42.04
CA VAL A 206 5.96 -5.61 -40.91
C VAL A 206 6.98 -5.56 -39.77
N GLN A 207 8.28 -5.63 -40.09
CA GLN A 207 9.34 -5.60 -39.08
C GLN A 207 9.47 -4.21 -38.43
N THR A 208 9.26 -3.13 -39.18
CA THR A 208 9.13 -1.77 -38.65
C THR A 208 7.95 -1.65 -37.69
N ASN A 209 6.76 -2.11 -38.08
CA ASN A 209 5.55 -2.03 -37.25
C ASN A 209 5.70 -2.84 -35.94
N LYS A 210 6.26 -4.06 -36.00
CA LYS A 210 6.60 -4.86 -34.80
C LYS A 210 7.58 -4.14 -33.87
N THR A 211 8.58 -3.47 -34.45
CA THR A 211 9.57 -2.68 -33.69
C THR A 211 8.92 -1.46 -33.01
N ASN A 212 8.06 -0.73 -33.74
CA ASN A 212 7.33 0.42 -33.21
C ASN A 212 6.36 0.03 -32.08
N LYS A 213 5.65 -1.10 -32.23
CA LYS A 213 4.75 -1.67 -31.21
C LYS A 213 5.51 -2.01 -29.92
N ARG A 214 6.70 -2.62 -30.04
CA ARG A 214 7.59 -2.89 -28.90
C ARG A 214 8.10 -1.59 -28.24
N LEU A 215 8.50 -0.60 -29.03
CA LEU A 215 8.96 0.70 -28.52
C LEU A 215 7.86 1.44 -27.75
N LEU A 216 6.63 1.46 -28.28
CA LEU A 216 5.48 2.07 -27.62
C LEU A 216 5.17 1.40 -26.28
N LEU A 217 5.13 0.06 -26.22
CA LEU A 217 4.93 -0.68 -24.97
C LEU A 217 6.04 -0.39 -23.95
N GLN A 218 7.29 -0.28 -24.40
CA GLN A 218 8.43 0.06 -23.53
C GLN A 218 8.37 1.52 -23.02
N GLN A 219 7.94 2.47 -23.86
CA GLN A 219 7.68 3.85 -23.43
C GLN A 219 6.58 3.90 -22.38
N GLN A 220 5.44 3.24 -22.61
CA GLN A 220 4.33 3.17 -21.65
C GLN A 220 4.77 2.54 -20.32
N ALA A 221 5.53 1.44 -20.36
CA ALA A 221 6.08 0.83 -19.14
C ALA A 221 7.01 1.79 -18.39
N ASN A 222 7.91 2.50 -19.08
CA ASN A 222 8.81 3.48 -18.47
C ASN A 222 8.05 4.67 -17.85
N SER A 223 7.03 5.20 -18.53
CA SER A 223 6.15 6.23 -17.95
C SER A 223 5.45 5.72 -16.68
N LYS A 224 4.95 4.48 -16.70
CA LYS A 224 4.29 3.87 -15.54
C LYS A 224 5.26 3.64 -14.37
N LYS A 225 6.54 3.37 -14.61
CA LYS A 225 7.56 3.30 -13.55
C LYS A 225 7.78 4.64 -12.84
N ILE A 226 7.75 5.76 -13.58
CA ILE A 226 7.89 7.11 -13.01
C ILE A 226 6.66 7.45 -12.17
N GLU A 227 5.46 7.18 -12.69
CA GLU A 227 4.18 7.35 -11.96
C GLU A 227 4.17 6.52 -10.66
N ALA A 228 4.58 5.25 -10.74
CA ALA A 228 4.63 4.33 -9.61
C ALA A 228 5.63 4.79 -8.54
N ASN A 229 6.85 5.19 -8.92
CA ASN A 229 7.84 5.70 -7.97
C ASN A 229 7.32 6.93 -7.21
N ASN A 230 6.66 7.86 -7.90
CA ASN A 230 6.04 9.03 -7.28
C ASN A 230 4.91 8.65 -6.30
N GLN A 231 4.13 7.60 -6.58
CA GLN A 231 3.11 7.08 -5.66
C GLN A 231 3.76 6.44 -4.43
N ILE A 232 4.82 5.64 -4.59
CA ILE A 232 5.60 5.06 -3.48
C ILE A 232 6.18 6.15 -2.56
N ASP A 233 6.66 7.26 -3.13
CA ASP A 233 7.19 8.40 -2.35
C ASP A 233 6.13 9.07 -1.46
N GLN A 234 4.86 9.06 -1.89
CA GLN A 234 3.73 9.64 -1.17
C GLN A 234 3.17 8.73 -0.04
N LEU A 235 3.64 7.48 0.07
CA LEU A 235 3.23 6.56 1.14
C LEU A 235 3.92 6.91 2.47
N ALA A 236 3.22 7.71 3.28
CA ALA A 236 3.74 8.32 4.51
C ALA A 236 3.99 7.34 5.68
N ASP A 237 3.45 6.11 5.63
CA ASP A 237 3.60 5.11 6.67
C ASP A 237 4.59 3.98 6.30
N LEU A 238 5.17 3.99 5.10
CA LEU A 238 6.32 3.15 4.75
C LEU A 238 7.63 3.73 5.30
N SER A 239 8.57 2.84 5.65
CA SER A 239 9.97 3.24 5.86
C SER A 239 10.64 3.55 4.52
N GLU A 240 11.70 4.36 4.53
CA GLU A 240 12.48 4.63 3.31
C GLU A 240 13.14 3.35 2.76
N ASP A 241 13.51 2.39 3.62
CA ASP A 241 13.98 1.06 3.18
C ASP A 241 12.89 0.30 2.41
N ASP A 242 11.63 0.36 2.85
CA ASP A 242 10.52 -0.31 2.17
C ASP A 242 10.15 0.41 0.86
N LYS A 243 10.15 1.74 0.84
CA LYS A 243 10.03 2.52 -0.39
C LYS A 243 11.10 2.14 -1.40
N ASN A 244 12.37 2.04 -0.97
CA ASN A 244 13.47 1.63 -1.82
C ASN A 244 13.29 0.19 -2.36
N LYS A 245 12.88 -0.77 -1.52
CA LYS A 245 12.53 -2.14 -1.95
C LYS A 245 11.43 -2.16 -3.02
N PHE A 246 10.41 -1.31 -2.92
CA PHE A 246 9.35 -1.23 -3.94
C PHE A 246 9.82 -0.53 -5.22
N LYS A 247 10.60 0.57 -5.13
CA LYS A 247 11.21 1.24 -6.29
C LYS A 247 12.15 0.30 -7.06
N GLU A 248 12.90 -0.56 -6.37
CA GLU A 248 13.70 -1.62 -7.01
C GLU A 248 12.85 -2.63 -7.79
N GLN A 249 11.72 -3.07 -7.22
CA GLN A 249 10.79 -3.97 -7.91
C GLN A 249 10.17 -3.30 -9.15
N ILE A 250 9.77 -2.03 -9.03
CA ILE A 250 9.26 -1.21 -10.15
C ILE A 250 10.33 -1.09 -11.24
N ALA A 251 11.60 -0.83 -10.87
CA ALA A 251 12.71 -0.76 -11.81
C ALA A 251 12.94 -2.09 -12.56
N LYS A 252 12.83 -3.23 -11.86
CA LYS A 252 13.02 -4.59 -12.41
C LYS A 252 11.82 -5.08 -13.24
N SER A 253 10.63 -4.52 -13.06
CA SER A 253 9.40 -4.94 -13.77
C SER A 253 9.46 -4.73 -15.29
N SER A 254 8.79 -5.60 -16.04
CA SER A 254 8.69 -5.56 -17.52
C SER A 254 7.30 -5.14 -18.04
N SER A 255 6.27 -5.11 -17.19
CA SER A 255 4.88 -4.85 -17.60
C SER A 255 4.19 -3.80 -16.70
N GLN A 256 3.15 -3.15 -17.23
CA GLN A 256 2.31 -2.23 -16.44
C GLN A 256 1.49 -2.97 -15.37
N GLU A 257 1.08 -4.21 -15.63
CA GLU A 257 0.28 -5.03 -14.71
C GLU A 257 1.09 -5.39 -13.46
N ASP A 258 2.36 -5.75 -13.63
CA ASP A 258 3.23 -6.10 -12.51
C ASP A 258 3.63 -4.85 -11.71
N ILE A 259 3.78 -3.68 -12.36
CA ILE A 259 3.94 -2.40 -11.65
C ILE A 259 2.70 -2.10 -10.80
N ASN A 260 1.48 -2.33 -11.30
CA ASN A 260 0.26 -2.12 -10.54
C ASN A 260 0.18 -3.05 -9.30
N LYS A 261 0.58 -4.32 -9.41
CA LYS A 261 0.66 -5.25 -8.26
C LYS A 261 1.66 -4.78 -7.21
N ILE A 262 2.80 -4.21 -7.62
CA ILE A 262 3.80 -3.65 -6.70
C ILE A 262 3.24 -2.42 -5.96
N ILE A 263 2.52 -1.53 -6.67
CA ILE A 263 1.82 -0.39 -6.06
C ILE A 263 0.77 -0.88 -5.05
N GLU A 264 0.00 -1.91 -5.38
CA GLU A 264 -1.02 -2.48 -4.49
C GLU A 264 -0.39 -3.04 -3.20
N ASN A 265 0.65 -3.86 -3.31
CA ASN A 265 1.39 -4.40 -2.17
C ASN A 265 1.96 -3.30 -1.26
N ALA A 266 2.47 -2.21 -1.85
CA ALA A 266 2.98 -1.06 -1.11
C ALA A 266 1.88 -0.29 -0.36
N ASN A 267 0.70 -0.11 -0.98
CA ASN A 267 -0.47 0.48 -0.31
C ASN A 267 -0.97 -0.42 0.84
N GLN A 268 -0.99 -1.74 0.65
CA GLN A 268 -1.35 -2.70 1.70
C GLN A 268 -0.39 -2.59 2.90
N LEU A 269 0.92 -2.57 2.67
CA LEU A 269 1.91 -2.43 3.75
C LEU A 269 1.86 -1.05 4.43
N ASN A 270 1.64 0.03 3.67
CA ASN A 270 1.43 1.37 4.24
C ASN A 270 0.24 1.38 5.22
N ASN A 271 -0.89 0.78 4.81
CA ASN A 271 -2.10 0.72 5.63
C ASN A 271 -1.93 -0.17 6.88
N GLN A 272 -1.17 -1.27 6.77
CA GLN A 272 -0.80 -2.12 7.92
C GLN A 272 0.09 -1.35 8.91
N ASN A 273 1.12 -0.66 8.43
CA ASN A 273 2.01 0.15 9.25
C ASN A 273 1.24 1.26 10.00
N LYS A 274 0.30 1.93 9.32
CA LYS A 274 -0.59 2.91 9.94
C LYS A 274 -1.43 2.30 11.07
N ALA A 275 -2.12 1.19 10.81
CA ALA A 275 -2.95 0.51 11.80
C ALA A 275 -2.14 0.04 13.03
N ASN A 276 -0.91 -0.41 12.82
CA ASN A 276 0.01 -0.77 13.90
C ASN A 276 0.38 0.45 14.78
N LYS A 277 0.71 1.61 14.18
CA LYS A 277 0.97 2.86 14.93
C LYS A 277 -0.23 3.29 15.76
N GLU A 278 -1.44 3.22 15.21
CA GLU A 278 -2.70 3.57 15.90
C GLU A 278 -3.00 2.60 17.06
N LYS A 279 -2.76 1.30 16.87
CA LYS A 279 -2.87 0.27 17.91
C LYS A 279 -1.87 0.51 19.05
N GLU A 280 -0.59 0.67 18.75
CA GLU A 280 0.46 0.90 19.76
C GLU A 280 0.25 2.20 20.55
N LEU A 281 -0.28 3.25 19.90
CA LEU A 281 -0.65 4.49 20.59
C LEU A 281 -1.83 4.26 21.56
N THR A 282 -2.80 3.43 21.16
CA THR A 282 -3.96 3.08 22.00
C THR A 282 -3.55 2.24 23.21
N GLU A 283 -2.67 1.26 23.02
CA GLU A 283 -2.09 0.46 24.11
C GLU A 283 -1.30 1.35 25.08
N LYS A 284 -0.48 2.28 24.57
CA LYS A 284 0.25 3.25 25.39
C LYS A 284 -0.66 4.18 26.21
N LYS A 285 -1.85 4.55 25.69
CA LYS A 285 -2.86 5.31 26.45
C LYS A 285 -3.45 4.48 27.60
N GLN A 286 -3.69 3.18 27.39
CA GLN A 286 -4.18 2.28 28.44
C GLN A 286 -3.14 2.05 29.54
N GLU A 287 -1.86 1.85 29.18
CA GLU A 287 -0.74 1.78 30.13
C GLU A 287 -0.61 3.07 30.96
N ALA A 288 -0.69 4.23 30.32
CA ALA A 288 -0.55 5.52 30.98
C ALA A 288 -1.75 5.86 31.87
N ASN A 289 -2.98 5.54 31.45
CA ASN A 289 -4.17 5.67 32.29
C ASN A 289 -4.10 4.71 33.50
N THR A 290 -3.59 3.49 33.34
CA THR A 290 -3.35 2.55 34.47
C THR A 290 -2.29 3.10 35.43
N SER A 291 -1.21 3.67 34.88
CA SER A 291 -0.16 4.33 35.67
C SER A 291 -0.66 5.56 36.42
N LEU A 292 -1.56 6.33 35.81
CA LEU A 292 -2.21 7.49 36.41
C LEU A 292 -3.13 7.09 37.58
N GLU A 293 -3.81 5.94 37.51
CA GLU A 293 -4.64 5.48 38.62
C GLU A 293 -3.84 5.09 39.86
N SER A 294 -2.59 4.63 39.70
CA SER A 294 -1.68 4.37 40.84
C SER A 294 -1.16 5.62 41.56
N LEU A 295 -1.46 6.81 41.06
CA LEU A 295 -1.12 8.08 41.72
C LEU A 295 -2.18 8.39 42.80
N VAL A 296 -1.82 8.22 44.07
CA VAL A 296 -2.74 8.20 45.22
C VAL A 296 -2.94 9.55 45.92
N ASN A 297 -2.15 10.57 45.54
CA ASN A 297 -2.19 11.91 46.14
C ASN A 297 -2.96 12.91 45.26
N LEU A 298 -3.16 12.59 43.98
CA LEU A 298 -4.03 13.37 43.07
C LEU A 298 -5.51 13.22 43.45
N SER A 299 -6.26 14.32 43.36
CA SER A 299 -7.72 14.30 43.44
C SER A 299 -8.36 13.69 42.18
N THR A 300 -9.63 13.30 42.26
CA THR A 300 -10.43 12.82 41.12
C THR A 300 -10.38 13.82 39.95
N ASP A 301 -10.68 15.10 40.21
CA ASP A 301 -10.65 16.17 39.20
C ASP A 301 -9.27 16.30 38.52
N GLN A 302 -8.18 16.12 39.27
CA GLN A 302 -6.83 16.13 38.70
C GLN A 302 -6.59 14.89 37.82
N LYS A 303 -6.94 13.69 38.30
CA LYS A 303 -6.87 12.46 37.52
C LYS A 303 -7.67 12.59 36.22
N ASP A 304 -8.91 13.07 36.27
CA ASP A 304 -9.74 13.27 35.09
C ASP A 304 -9.12 14.28 34.11
N GLN A 305 -8.48 15.36 34.59
CA GLN A 305 -7.74 16.29 33.72
C GLN A 305 -6.53 15.62 33.03
N TYR A 306 -5.75 14.78 33.74
CA TYR A 306 -4.63 14.05 33.14
C TYR A 306 -5.12 12.95 32.18
N LYS A 307 -6.20 12.25 32.52
CA LYS A 307 -6.86 11.23 31.68
C LYS A 307 -7.33 11.82 30.36
N ASN A 308 -8.11 12.92 30.41
CA ASN A 308 -8.54 13.64 29.21
C ASN A 308 -7.37 14.11 28.33
N ARG A 309 -6.22 14.47 28.93
CA ARG A 309 -5.00 14.81 28.18
C ARG A 309 -4.36 13.58 27.52
N ILE A 310 -4.27 12.44 28.22
CA ILE A 310 -3.77 11.16 27.67
C ILE A 310 -4.65 10.73 26.49
N ASP A 311 -5.97 10.77 26.66
CA ASP A 311 -6.93 10.30 25.66
C ASP A 311 -6.89 11.19 24.39
N ASN A 312 -6.61 12.49 24.53
CA ASN A 312 -6.40 13.42 23.40
C ASN A 312 -4.96 13.45 22.84
N ALA A 313 -4.01 12.73 23.42
CA ALA A 313 -2.62 12.72 22.96
C ALA A 313 -2.46 12.09 21.55
N LYS A 314 -1.51 12.60 20.75
CA LYS A 314 -1.29 12.17 19.36
C LYS A 314 -0.02 11.33 19.17
N THR A 315 0.94 11.42 20.09
CA THR A 315 2.19 10.65 20.06
C THR A 315 2.42 9.94 21.40
N LYS A 316 3.33 8.96 21.43
CA LYS A 316 3.74 8.30 22.67
C LYS A 316 4.47 9.28 23.61
N ASP A 317 5.30 10.15 23.04
CA ASP A 317 6.04 11.22 23.72
C ASP A 317 5.11 12.25 24.40
N ASP A 318 3.95 12.55 23.81
CA ASP A 318 2.92 13.37 24.48
C ASP A 318 2.41 12.67 25.74
N ILE A 319 2.05 11.38 25.63
CA ILE A 319 1.53 10.57 26.74
C ILE A 319 2.55 10.51 27.88
N GLU A 320 3.83 10.28 27.56
CA GLU A 320 4.89 10.19 28.57
C GLU A 320 5.15 11.54 29.26
N ARG A 321 5.12 12.67 28.52
CA ARG A 321 5.20 14.02 29.10
C ARG A 321 4.00 14.34 30.00
N ILE A 322 2.79 13.90 29.62
CA ILE A 322 1.58 14.07 30.43
C ILE A 322 1.67 13.22 31.71
N LEU A 323 2.11 11.97 31.62
CA LEU A 323 2.26 11.08 32.78
C LEU A 323 3.38 11.55 33.73
N ALA A 324 4.50 12.05 33.21
CA ALA A 324 5.54 12.70 34.02
C ALA A 324 5.00 13.94 34.75
N SER A 325 4.18 14.76 34.06
CA SER A 325 3.48 15.90 34.68
C SER A 325 2.50 15.46 35.79
N GLY A 326 1.88 14.29 35.66
CA GLY A 326 1.01 13.69 36.69
C GLY A 326 1.80 13.25 37.91
N ARG A 327 2.90 12.50 37.72
CA ARG A 327 3.81 12.07 38.79
C ARG A 327 4.38 13.24 39.59
N SER A 328 4.75 14.33 38.92
CA SER A 328 5.24 15.54 39.58
C SER A 328 4.16 16.24 40.42
N ALA A 329 2.90 16.21 39.99
CA ALA A 329 1.79 16.78 40.75
C ALA A 329 1.38 15.91 41.94
N ASP A 330 1.45 14.58 41.80
CA ASP A 330 1.20 13.63 42.89
C ASP A 330 2.20 13.80 44.04
N GLN A 331 3.49 13.83 43.72
CA GLN A 331 4.55 14.09 44.70
C GLN A 331 4.37 15.45 45.39
N LYS A 332 4.07 16.51 44.62
CA LYS A 332 3.82 17.85 45.17
C LYS A 332 2.61 17.89 46.11
N ALA A 333 1.52 17.19 45.77
CA ALA A 333 0.33 17.11 46.62
C ALA A 333 0.61 16.39 47.96
N LYS A 334 1.49 15.37 47.96
CA LYS A 334 1.98 14.74 49.19
C LYS A 334 2.78 15.74 50.03
N GLU A 335 3.77 16.41 49.44
CA GLU A 335 4.66 17.37 50.11
C GLU A 335 3.88 18.53 50.75
N GLU A 336 2.89 19.08 50.05
CA GLU A 336 2.05 20.16 50.56
C GLU A 336 1.18 19.71 51.75
N ALA A 337 0.66 18.48 51.73
CA ALA A 337 -0.10 17.92 52.85
C ALA A 337 0.78 17.60 54.06
N GLU A 338 1.97 17.04 53.84
CA GLU A 338 2.96 16.74 54.88
C GLU A 338 3.49 18.03 55.56
N ALA A 339 3.74 19.08 54.79
CA ALA A 339 4.08 20.41 55.32
C ALA A 339 2.94 21.01 56.15
N ALA A 340 1.69 20.85 55.72
CA ALA A 340 0.51 21.35 56.44
C ALA A 340 0.27 20.61 57.78
N TYR A 341 0.49 19.28 57.82
CA TYR A 341 0.51 18.52 59.08
C TYR A 341 1.67 18.96 59.99
N THR A 342 2.87 19.10 59.43
CA THR A 342 4.08 19.52 60.17
C THR A 342 3.91 20.90 60.80
N THR A 343 3.20 21.82 60.13
CA THR A 343 2.86 23.14 60.66
C THR A 343 1.90 23.03 61.85
N SER A 344 0.82 22.24 61.75
CA SER A 344 -0.09 21.99 62.88
C SER A 344 0.64 21.38 64.09
N LYS A 345 1.54 20.41 63.84
CA LYS A 345 2.42 19.81 64.86
C LYS A 345 3.34 20.83 65.53
N ALA A 346 3.92 21.75 64.77
CA ALA A 346 4.73 22.85 65.31
C ALA A 346 3.87 23.78 66.18
N THR A 347 2.66 24.16 65.73
CA THR A 347 1.71 24.96 66.52
C THR A 347 1.32 24.27 67.82
N ALA A 348 0.98 22.98 67.80
CA ALA A 348 0.66 22.21 69.01
C ALA A 348 1.85 22.17 69.99
N THR A 349 3.06 21.98 69.48
CA THR A 349 4.29 21.95 70.29
C THR A 349 4.58 23.31 70.93
N LEU A 350 4.44 24.41 70.18
CA LEU A 350 4.59 25.77 70.70
C LEU A 350 3.49 26.12 71.73
N TYR A 351 2.27 25.62 71.54
CA TYR A 351 1.20 25.80 72.53
C TYR A 351 1.50 25.08 73.84
N ILE A 352 2.03 23.84 73.76
CA ILE A 352 2.48 23.07 74.92
C ILE A 352 3.58 23.80 75.71
N THR A 353 4.64 24.28 75.03
CA THR A 353 5.80 24.89 75.70
C THR A 353 5.58 26.33 76.14
N GLY A 354 4.76 27.10 75.43
CA GLY A 354 4.41 28.47 75.78
C GLY A 354 3.22 28.57 76.73
N SER A 355 2.04 28.15 76.28
CA SER A 355 0.77 28.38 77.00
C SER A 355 0.43 27.33 78.05
N MET A 356 0.93 26.10 77.93
CA MET A 356 0.60 25.00 78.85
C MET A 356 1.73 24.63 79.81
N ASN A 357 2.76 25.45 79.97
CA ASN A 357 3.97 25.08 80.73
C ASN A 357 3.71 24.90 82.24
N GLU A 358 2.82 25.71 82.84
CA GLU A 358 2.51 25.63 84.27
C GLU A 358 1.98 24.23 84.70
N PRO A 359 2.24 23.77 85.94
CA PRO A 359 1.74 22.49 86.44
C PRO A 359 0.20 22.35 86.40
N LYS A 360 -0.54 23.46 86.52
CA LYS A 360 -2.02 23.47 86.55
C LYS A 360 -2.68 22.98 85.25
N TYR A 361 -1.97 23.00 84.11
CA TYR A 361 -2.49 22.55 82.81
C TYR A 361 -2.11 21.09 82.47
N VAL A 362 -1.60 20.31 83.44
CA VAL A 362 -0.97 19.01 83.18
C VAL A 362 -1.87 18.02 82.42
N ASP A 363 -3.17 17.94 82.72
CA ASP A 363 -4.05 16.96 82.07
C ASP A 363 -4.24 17.27 80.57
N GLY A 364 -4.62 18.49 80.20
CA GLY A 364 -4.75 18.88 78.79
C GLY A 364 -3.42 18.89 78.05
N ARG A 365 -2.30 19.19 78.74
CA ARG A 365 -0.96 19.11 78.15
C ARG A 365 -0.62 17.67 77.78
N THR A 366 -0.87 16.72 78.69
CA THR A 366 -0.64 15.29 78.44
C THR A 366 -1.61 14.72 77.40
N GLU A 367 -2.86 15.19 77.34
CA GLU A 367 -3.80 14.81 76.26
C GLU A 367 -3.28 15.26 74.87
N LEU A 368 -2.87 16.53 74.74
CA LEU A 368 -2.34 17.05 73.46
C LEU A 368 -1.01 16.39 73.07
N GLN A 369 -0.10 16.15 74.03
CA GLN A 369 1.13 15.39 73.81
C GLN A 369 0.85 13.96 73.33
N SER A 370 -0.15 13.29 73.92
CA SER A 370 -0.58 11.94 73.51
C SER A 370 -1.16 11.96 72.09
N LYS A 371 -1.96 12.97 71.75
CA LYS A 371 -2.52 13.16 70.39
C LYS A 371 -1.43 13.39 69.34
N ILE A 372 -0.43 14.24 69.61
CA ILE A 372 0.75 14.39 68.73
C ILE A 372 1.40 13.03 68.49
N LYS A 373 1.76 12.32 69.57
CA LYS A 373 2.45 11.03 69.48
C LYS A 373 1.65 9.99 68.68
N VAL A 374 0.33 9.91 68.85
CA VAL A 374 -0.51 8.97 68.10
C VAL A 374 -0.40 9.21 66.59
N TYR A 375 -0.48 10.46 66.12
CA TYR A 375 -0.36 10.73 64.68
C TYR A 375 1.07 10.63 64.16
N GLU A 376 2.09 10.90 65.00
CA GLU A 376 3.48 10.58 64.66
C GLU A 376 3.70 9.09 64.43
N GLU A 377 3.17 8.20 65.28
CA GLU A 377 3.30 6.75 65.10
C GLU A 377 2.52 6.26 63.86
N VAL A 378 1.31 6.78 63.61
CA VAL A 378 0.49 6.41 62.43
C VAL A 378 1.18 6.76 61.11
N LEU A 379 1.85 7.91 61.03
CA LEU A 379 2.51 8.39 59.81
C LEU A 379 3.92 7.82 59.57
N LYS A 380 4.45 6.98 60.48
CA LYS A 380 5.66 6.17 60.22
C LYS A 380 5.41 5.06 59.21
N ASP A 381 4.18 4.56 59.11
CA ASP A 381 3.81 3.56 58.11
C ASP A 381 3.80 4.22 56.72
N ALA A 382 4.62 3.69 55.80
CA ALA A 382 4.75 4.22 54.45
C ALA A 382 3.41 4.22 53.68
N THR A 383 2.47 3.33 53.99
CA THR A 383 1.12 3.31 53.39
C THR A 383 0.28 4.52 53.82
N ASN A 384 0.53 5.07 55.01
CA ASN A 384 -0.12 6.29 55.52
C ASN A 384 0.59 7.59 55.08
N GLN A 385 1.72 7.53 54.37
CA GLN A 385 2.42 8.72 53.88
C GLN A 385 1.82 9.22 52.56
N ASN A 386 0.53 9.56 52.60
CA ASN A 386 -0.27 10.05 51.48
C ASN A 386 -1.11 11.28 51.89
N THR A 387 -1.52 12.08 50.91
CA THR A 387 -2.26 13.34 51.10
C THR A 387 -3.48 13.21 52.00
N SER A 388 -4.29 12.15 51.82
CA SER A 388 -5.50 11.94 52.63
C SER A 388 -5.15 11.76 54.12
N LYS A 389 -4.13 10.95 54.42
CA LYS A 389 -3.72 10.64 55.80
C LYS A 389 -3.00 11.79 56.50
N TYR A 390 -2.19 12.59 55.79
CA TYR A 390 -1.64 13.82 56.36
C TYR A 390 -2.75 14.85 56.67
N LEU A 391 -3.77 15.00 55.81
CA LEU A 391 -4.89 15.91 56.05
C LEU A 391 -5.83 15.44 57.18
N GLU A 392 -6.06 14.14 57.30
CA GLU A 392 -6.77 13.52 58.45
C GLU A 392 -6.04 13.81 59.76
N ALA A 393 -4.73 13.51 59.82
CA ALA A 393 -3.89 13.75 60.99
C ALA A 393 -3.80 15.25 61.36
N LYS A 394 -3.69 16.14 60.37
CA LYS A 394 -3.73 17.59 60.57
C LYS A 394 -5.06 18.03 61.19
N THR A 395 -6.19 17.58 60.64
CA THR A 395 -7.53 18.00 61.08
C THR A 395 -7.79 17.56 62.53
N GLU A 396 -7.43 16.32 62.87
CA GLU A 396 -7.56 15.83 64.25
C GLU A 396 -6.60 16.50 65.23
N LEU A 397 -5.41 16.93 64.78
CA LEU A 397 -4.47 17.66 65.61
C LEU A 397 -4.92 19.12 65.84
N ASP A 398 -5.42 19.80 64.80
CA ASP A 398 -6.05 21.13 64.93
C ASP A 398 -7.23 21.08 65.92
N ASN A 399 -8.09 20.05 65.81
CA ASN A 399 -9.17 19.79 66.77
C ASN A 399 -8.65 19.54 68.20
N ALA A 400 -7.49 18.91 68.37
CA ALA A 400 -6.86 18.70 69.67
C ALA A 400 -6.26 20.00 70.26
N ILE A 401 -5.68 20.87 69.42
CA ILE A 401 -5.22 22.21 69.84
C ILE A 401 -6.41 23.03 70.36
N ILE A 402 -7.53 23.05 69.64
CA ILE A 402 -8.75 23.78 70.06
C ILE A 402 -9.28 23.27 71.41
N LYS A 403 -9.27 21.94 71.64
CA LYS A 403 -9.64 21.34 72.95
C LYS A 403 -8.67 21.76 74.06
N ALA A 404 -7.37 21.77 73.79
CA ALA A 404 -6.35 22.23 74.73
C ALA A 404 -6.49 23.73 75.06
N MET A 405 -6.86 24.56 74.08
CA MET A 405 -7.16 25.98 74.30
C MET A 405 -8.36 26.18 75.23
N LYS A 406 -9.47 25.44 75.02
CA LYS A 406 -10.60 25.48 75.96
C LYS A 406 -10.21 24.96 77.35
N HIS A 407 -9.38 23.91 77.45
CA HIS A 407 -8.88 23.43 78.74
C HIS A 407 -8.09 24.52 79.49
N VAL A 408 -7.21 25.26 78.81
CA VAL A 408 -6.47 26.40 79.40
C VAL A 408 -7.40 27.51 79.86
N GLU A 409 -8.46 27.84 79.10
CA GLU A 409 -9.50 28.79 79.52
C GLU A 409 -10.20 28.31 80.81
N MET A 410 -10.64 27.05 80.84
CA MET A 410 -11.34 26.44 81.97
C MET A 410 -10.46 26.36 83.23
N VAL A 411 -9.17 26.04 83.09
CA VAL A 411 -8.20 26.03 84.21
C VAL A 411 -7.92 27.45 84.70
N ASN A 412 -7.79 28.44 83.82
CA ASN A 412 -7.58 29.82 84.24
C ASN A 412 -8.82 30.44 84.88
N ASN A 413 -10.03 30.09 84.42
CA ASN A 413 -11.27 30.48 85.07
C ASN A 413 -11.43 29.81 86.45
N ALA A 414 -11.08 28.53 86.58
CA ALA A 414 -11.02 27.82 87.86
C ALA A 414 -10.00 28.43 88.84
N SER A 415 -8.88 28.95 88.33
CA SER A 415 -7.78 29.53 89.13
C SER A 415 -8.09 30.90 89.75
N LYS A 416 -9.22 31.53 89.43
CA LYS A 416 -9.58 32.86 89.95
C LYS A 416 -9.93 32.80 91.45
N PRO A 417 -9.60 33.83 92.26
CA PRO A 417 -9.82 33.82 93.71
C PRO A 417 -11.26 33.56 94.15
N GLU A 418 -12.25 34.03 93.39
CA GLU A 418 -13.68 33.80 93.62
C GLU A 418 -14.12 32.36 93.32
N ASN A 419 -13.41 31.67 92.43
CA ASN A 419 -13.70 30.29 92.03
C ASN A 419 -12.88 29.25 92.82
N LYS A 420 -11.86 29.66 93.59
CA LYS A 420 -11.01 28.77 94.38
C LYS A 420 -11.83 27.76 95.20
N LEU A 421 -11.49 26.48 95.05
CA LEU A 421 -12.01 25.37 95.84
C LEU A 421 -10.97 24.90 96.87
N THR A 422 -11.44 24.37 98.00
CA THR A 422 -10.56 23.89 99.09
C THR A 422 -11.08 22.56 99.63
N LEU A 423 -10.23 21.53 99.62
CA LEU A 423 -10.53 20.24 100.23
C LEU A 423 -10.56 20.39 101.77
N LYS A 424 -11.59 19.87 102.42
CA LYS A 424 -11.71 19.78 103.88
C LYS A 424 -11.61 18.36 104.39
N THR A 425 -12.14 17.42 103.61
CA THR A 425 -12.18 16.01 103.99
C THR A 425 -11.95 15.16 102.75
N LEU A 426 -11.04 14.20 102.87
CA LEU A 426 -10.92 13.04 101.98
C LEU A 426 -10.61 11.86 102.91
N GLN A 427 -11.60 11.01 103.14
CA GLN A 427 -11.48 9.88 104.08
C GLN A 427 -12.30 8.67 103.62
N TYR A 428 -11.74 7.49 103.82
CA TYR A 428 -12.48 6.23 103.85
C TYR A 428 -13.00 6.05 105.27
N GLN A 429 -14.32 6.03 105.43
CA GLN A 429 -14.96 5.80 106.73
C GLN A 429 -15.33 4.33 106.87
N TYR A 430 -15.03 3.76 108.03
CA TYR A 430 -15.53 2.45 108.46
C TYR A 430 -16.10 2.56 109.86
N TRP A 431 -17.32 2.04 110.04
CA TRP A 431 -17.90 1.74 111.34
C TRP A 431 -18.88 0.58 111.24
N THR A 432 -19.10 -0.14 112.33
CA THR A 432 -20.24 -1.05 112.48
C THR A 432 -21.41 -0.31 113.13
N ASN A 433 -22.63 -0.70 112.78
CA ASN A 433 -23.83 -0.27 113.52
C ASN A 433 -24.16 -1.26 114.64
N ASN A 434 -25.19 -0.95 115.45
CA ASN A 434 -25.68 -1.80 116.55
C ASN A 434 -26.36 -3.12 116.08
N LYS A 435 -26.11 -3.57 114.85
CA LYS A 435 -26.59 -4.80 114.21
C LYS A 435 -25.47 -5.48 113.40
N ASP A 436 -24.21 -5.24 113.77
CA ASP A 436 -22.99 -5.74 113.14
C ASP A 436 -22.89 -5.53 111.61
N SER A 437 -23.67 -4.62 111.05
CA SER A 437 -23.57 -4.28 109.63
C SER A 437 -22.37 -3.33 109.45
N GLU A 438 -21.37 -3.76 108.68
CA GLU A 438 -20.28 -2.89 108.24
C GLU A 438 -20.84 -1.76 107.35
N ILE A 439 -20.49 -0.52 107.67
CA ILE A 439 -20.71 0.63 106.80
C ILE A 439 -19.36 1.14 106.33
N LYS A 440 -19.22 1.28 105.00
CA LYS A 440 -17.98 1.60 104.30
C LYS A 440 -18.25 2.74 103.32
N ASN A 441 -17.76 3.94 103.59
CA ASN A 441 -18.10 5.13 102.82
C ASN A 441 -16.85 5.90 102.38
N LEU A 442 -16.76 6.30 101.11
CA LEU A 442 -15.82 7.34 100.69
C LEU A 442 -16.49 8.70 100.87
N GLN A 443 -15.95 9.52 101.79
CA GLN A 443 -16.40 10.89 102.00
C GLN A 443 -15.40 11.90 101.44
N ILE A 444 -15.90 12.85 100.65
CA ILE A 444 -15.14 13.98 100.12
C ILE A 444 -15.92 15.27 100.34
N LEU A 445 -15.36 16.19 101.13
CA LEU A 445 -15.92 17.53 101.38
C LEU A 445 -15.02 18.59 100.77
N ILE A 446 -15.56 19.40 99.86
CA ILE A 446 -14.88 20.51 99.17
C ILE A 446 -15.69 21.79 99.41
N GLU A 447 -15.05 22.83 99.94
CA GLU A 447 -15.62 24.18 100.08
C GLU A 447 -15.27 25.08 98.88
N GLY A 448 -16.13 26.07 98.63
CA GLY A 448 -15.99 27.12 97.63
C GLY A 448 -17.06 28.20 97.76
N LYS A 449 -17.38 28.88 96.66
CA LYS A 449 -18.44 29.89 96.54
C LYS A 449 -19.32 29.60 95.33
N ASN A 450 -20.60 29.96 95.39
CA ASN A 450 -21.55 29.87 94.27
C ASN A 450 -21.66 28.44 93.68
N ILE A 451 -21.52 27.42 94.52
CA ILE A 451 -21.42 26.00 94.12
C ILE A 451 -22.65 25.55 93.32
N ASN A 452 -23.86 26.04 93.64
CA ASN A 452 -25.06 25.67 92.89
C ASN A 452 -25.00 26.15 91.45
N ALA A 453 -24.63 27.43 91.27
CA ALA A 453 -24.57 28.09 89.97
C ALA A 453 -23.43 27.56 89.09
N ARG A 454 -22.31 27.13 89.70
CA ARG A 454 -21.11 26.68 89.00
C ARG A 454 -21.10 25.19 88.65
N PHE A 455 -21.73 24.34 89.47
CA PHE A 455 -21.67 22.88 89.31
C PHE A 455 -23.02 22.17 89.36
N ASN A 456 -23.90 22.46 90.33
CA ASN A 456 -25.16 21.70 90.47
C ASN A 456 -26.11 21.90 89.28
N ASN A 457 -26.09 23.09 88.66
CA ASN A 457 -26.94 23.45 87.51
C ASN A 457 -26.31 23.13 86.13
N ASP A 458 -25.05 22.71 86.05
CA ASP A 458 -24.37 22.43 84.79
C ASP A 458 -24.50 20.93 84.42
N PRO A 459 -25.11 20.57 83.27
CA PRO A 459 -25.30 19.17 82.89
C PRO A 459 -23.99 18.40 82.64
N LYS A 460 -22.88 19.09 82.40
CA LYS A 460 -21.55 18.50 82.17
C LYS A 460 -20.75 18.31 83.46
N SER A 461 -21.26 18.76 84.61
CA SER A 461 -20.47 18.73 85.85
C SER A 461 -20.18 17.34 86.38
N ILE A 462 -18.89 17.03 86.53
CA ILE A 462 -18.37 15.73 87.00
C ILE A 462 -17.26 15.92 88.04
N LEU A 463 -17.33 15.16 89.13
CA LEU A 463 -16.19 14.90 90.02
C LEU A 463 -15.53 13.57 89.60
N LEU A 464 -14.26 13.64 89.20
CA LEU A 464 -13.40 12.49 88.95
C LEU A 464 -12.55 12.20 90.19
N ILE A 465 -12.54 10.95 90.60
CA ILE A 465 -11.76 10.45 91.74
C ILE A 465 -10.77 9.43 91.19
N LYS A 466 -9.47 9.74 91.26
CA LYS A 466 -8.44 9.07 90.45
C LYS A 466 -7.23 8.58 91.25
N ASN A 467 -6.60 7.53 90.69
CA ASN A 467 -5.17 7.32 90.79
C ASN A 467 -4.51 7.86 89.51
N SER A 468 -3.61 8.83 89.62
CA SER A 468 -2.93 9.46 88.49
C SER A 468 -1.73 8.63 88.01
N LYS A 469 -1.02 7.98 88.94
CA LYS A 469 0.16 7.12 88.69
C LYS A 469 -0.19 5.87 87.88
N GLN A 470 -1.36 5.29 88.14
CA GLN A 470 -1.90 4.09 87.49
C GLN A 470 -2.99 4.41 86.45
N ASN A 471 -3.34 5.69 86.29
CA ASN A 471 -4.43 6.19 85.44
C ASN A 471 -5.81 5.50 85.67
N ILE A 472 -6.14 5.19 86.93
CA ILE A 472 -7.43 4.59 87.31
C ILE A 472 -8.43 5.69 87.63
N ASN A 473 -9.63 5.63 87.05
CA ASN A 473 -10.78 6.43 87.48
C ASN A 473 -11.67 5.55 88.38
N TYR A 474 -11.55 5.66 89.71
CA TYR A 474 -12.37 4.87 90.64
C TYR A 474 -13.85 5.32 90.62
N PHE A 475 -14.09 6.61 90.41
CA PHE A 475 -15.43 7.20 90.29
C PHE A 475 -15.46 8.35 89.27
N GLN A 476 -16.60 8.48 88.60
CA GLN A 476 -16.99 9.63 87.76
C GLN A 476 -18.41 10.05 88.18
N ALA A 477 -18.50 11.00 89.11
CA ALA A 477 -19.75 11.41 89.73
C ALA A 477 -20.35 12.64 89.01
N ALA A 478 -21.27 12.39 88.07
CA ALA A 478 -22.02 13.43 87.37
C ALA A 478 -23.10 14.09 88.24
N PHE A 479 -22.94 15.38 88.53
CA PHE A 479 -23.72 16.14 89.51
C PHE A 479 -25.25 16.00 89.32
N PRO A 480 -25.83 16.24 88.12
CA PRO A 480 -27.28 16.12 87.90
C PRO A 480 -27.87 14.72 88.15
N LYS A 481 -27.04 13.66 88.07
CA LYS A 481 -27.44 12.28 88.31
C LYS A 481 -27.32 11.91 89.79
N TYR A 482 -26.21 12.30 90.42
CA TYR A 482 -25.90 11.88 91.80
C TYR A 482 -26.57 12.77 92.86
N LEU A 483 -26.93 14.02 92.55
CA LEU A 483 -27.83 14.84 93.36
C LEU A 483 -29.22 14.19 93.51
N LYS A 484 -29.83 13.73 92.40
CA LYS A 484 -31.11 13.00 92.40
C LYS A 484 -31.07 11.73 93.26
N ASN A 485 -29.92 11.07 93.31
CA ASN A 485 -29.69 9.87 94.11
C ASN A 485 -29.27 10.16 95.57
N ARG A 486 -29.22 11.43 96.00
CA ARG A 486 -28.77 11.87 97.34
C ARG A 486 -27.35 11.42 97.72
N VAL A 487 -26.49 11.24 96.72
CA VAL A 487 -25.03 10.95 96.87
C VAL A 487 -24.21 12.25 97.06
N PHE A 488 -24.81 13.40 96.73
CA PHE A 488 -24.29 14.72 97.03
C PHE A 488 -25.22 15.45 98.03
N GLN A 489 -24.66 16.07 99.06
CA GLN A 489 -25.37 16.93 100.04
C GLN A 489 -24.84 18.37 99.98
N ASN A 490 -24.95 18.96 98.78
CA ASN A 490 -24.37 20.25 98.47
C ASN A 490 -25.26 21.41 98.95
N ASP A 491 -24.61 22.50 99.36
CA ASP A 491 -25.24 23.82 99.44
C ASP A 491 -24.46 24.80 98.54
N ASP A 492 -24.61 26.12 98.72
CA ASP A 492 -23.92 27.09 97.85
C ASP A 492 -22.44 27.32 98.20
N THR A 493 -21.98 26.82 99.35
CA THR A 493 -20.60 26.92 99.81
C THR A 493 -19.86 25.58 99.82
N LYS A 494 -20.55 24.43 99.80
CA LYS A 494 -19.92 23.10 99.85
C LYS A 494 -20.43 22.08 98.84
N ILE A 495 -19.51 21.20 98.44
CA ILE A 495 -19.77 19.93 97.77
C ILE A 495 -19.44 18.83 98.78
N ASP A 496 -20.45 18.07 99.23
CA ASP A 496 -20.28 16.92 100.13
C ASP A 496 -20.68 15.65 99.38
N PHE A 497 -19.68 14.85 99.02
CA PHE A 497 -19.84 13.60 98.27
C PHE A 497 -19.68 12.41 99.22
N GLY A 498 -20.73 11.59 99.34
CA GLY A 498 -20.72 10.34 100.11
C GLY A 498 -21.06 9.16 99.21
N ALA A 499 -20.10 8.25 99.01
CA ALA A 499 -20.30 7.02 98.25
C ALA A 499 -20.11 5.77 99.12
N ASP A 500 -21.24 5.13 99.48
CA ASP A 500 -21.27 3.77 100.04
C ASP A 500 -20.54 2.78 99.11
N LEU A 501 -19.54 2.08 99.64
CA LEU A 501 -18.61 1.22 98.94
C LEU A 501 -18.97 -0.28 99.03
N ILE A 502 -20.01 -0.64 99.78
CA ILE A 502 -20.41 -2.04 99.98
C ILE A 502 -20.68 -2.70 98.62
N GLY A 503 -20.01 -3.83 98.36
CA GLY A 503 -20.12 -4.57 97.11
C GLY A 503 -19.50 -3.91 95.86
N ARG A 504 -18.87 -2.72 95.95
CA ARG A 504 -18.28 -2.05 94.78
C ARG A 504 -16.98 -2.71 94.35
N LYS A 505 -17.03 -3.43 93.22
CA LYS A 505 -15.86 -4.03 92.56
C LYS A 505 -14.76 -3.02 92.18
N SER A 506 -15.09 -1.74 91.96
CA SER A 506 -14.08 -0.71 91.68
C SER A 506 -13.23 -0.32 92.89
N THR A 507 -13.60 -0.75 94.11
CA THR A 507 -12.88 -0.47 95.36
C THR A 507 -12.66 -1.72 96.21
N SER A 508 -12.80 -2.93 95.65
CA SER A 508 -12.65 -4.20 96.38
C SER A 508 -11.21 -4.72 96.46
N GLY A 509 -10.27 -4.07 95.77
CA GLY A 509 -8.83 -4.24 95.94
C GLY A 509 -8.20 -2.99 96.56
N ASP A 510 -6.87 -2.87 96.46
CA ASP A 510 -6.15 -1.72 97.01
C ASP A 510 -6.40 -0.46 96.16
N VAL A 511 -6.89 0.59 96.82
CA VAL A 511 -7.25 1.89 96.27
C VAL A 511 -6.24 2.91 96.78
N GLU A 512 -5.65 3.70 95.89
CA GLU A 512 -4.86 4.88 96.23
C GLU A 512 -5.41 6.08 95.45
N ILE A 513 -6.07 7.01 96.14
CA ILE A 513 -6.55 8.27 95.58
C ILE A 513 -5.48 9.33 95.82
N ASP A 514 -4.90 9.81 94.73
CA ASP A 514 -3.86 10.86 94.69
C ASP A 514 -4.29 12.11 93.90
N LYS A 515 -5.47 12.06 93.25
CA LYS A 515 -5.98 13.15 92.42
C LYS A 515 -7.51 13.21 92.41
N LEU A 516 -8.02 14.41 92.70
CA LEU A 516 -9.42 14.76 92.58
C LEU A 516 -9.54 15.86 91.53
N VAL A 517 -10.47 15.70 90.56
CA VAL A 517 -10.70 16.70 89.51
C VAL A 517 -12.18 17.04 89.44
N LEU A 518 -12.54 18.31 89.54
CA LEU A 518 -13.91 18.79 89.36
C LEU A 518 -14.00 19.61 88.07
N ILE A 519 -14.91 19.22 87.18
CA ILE A 519 -15.04 19.76 85.83
C ILE A 519 -16.48 20.26 85.64
N SER A 520 -16.67 21.38 84.92
CA SER A 520 -17.95 21.87 84.38
C SER A 520 -17.77 22.26 82.90
N ASP A 521 -18.70 22.96 82.25
CA ASP A 521 -18.48 23.48 80.89
C ASP A 521 -17.52 24.68 80.84
N LYS A 522 -17.25 25.30 82.00
CA LYS A 522 -16.53 26.59 82.15
C LYS A 522 -15.32 26.52 83.08
N GLU A 523 -15.14 25.43 83.82
CA GLU A 523 -14.13 25.32 84.87
C GLU A 523 -13.49 23.92 84.90
N TYR A 524 -12.18 23.86 85.16
CA TYR A 524 -11.43 22.63 85.36
C TYR A 524 -10.53 22.79 86.59
N HIS A 525 -10.94 22.18 87.70
CA HIS A 525 -10.21 22.21 88.97
C HIS A 525 -9.47 20.92 89.20
N ILE A 526 -8.14 20.97 89.30
CA ILE A 526 -7.39 19.95 90.02
C ILE A 526 -7.45 20.38 91.50
N ILE A 527 -8.19 19.63 92.32
CA ILE A 527 -8.37 19.97 93.74
C ILE A 527 -7.06 19.69 94.47
N ASN A 528 -6.50 20.70 95.15
CA ASN A 528 -5.28 20.53 95.93
C ASN A 528 -5.52 19.56 97.10
N LEU A 529 -4.60 18.63 97.27
CA LEU A 529 -4.57 17.58 98.30
C LEU A 529 -3.46 17.81 99.35
N ASP A 530 -2.68 18.89 99.22
CA ASP A 530 -1.50 19.20 100.04
C ASP A 530 -0.45 18.08 100.06
N GLY A 531 -0.31 17.38 98.92
CA GLY A 531 0.59 16.24 98.74
C GLY A 531 0.09 14.90 99.28
N LYS A 532 -1.05 14.89 99.99
CA LYS A 532 -1.61 13.72 100.67
C LYS A 532 -2.21 12.71 99.69
N THR A 533 -2.23 11.44 100.10
CA THR A 533 -2.96 10.37 99.39
C THR A 533 -3.89 9.63 100.34
N LEU A 534 -5.07 9.23 99.88
CA LEU A 534 -5.95 8.33 100.64
C LEU A 534 -5.77 6.91 100.13
N LYS A 535 -5.32 6.01 101.01
CA LYS A 535 -5.11 4.59 100.71
C LYS A 535 -6.02 3.71 101.56
N PHE A 536 -6.76 2.79 100.93
CA PHE A 536 -7.63 1.83 101.60
C PHE A 536 -7.92 0.63 100.69
N ASN A 537 -8.55 -0.40 101.23
CA ASN A 537 -9.11 -1.52 100.50
C ASN A 537 -10.55 -1.74 100.98
N GLY A 538 -11.55 -1.55 100.11
CA GLY A 538 -12.96 -1.60 100.49
C GLY A 538 -13.46 -2.99 100.91
N SER A 539 -12.69 -4.04 100.63
CA SER A 539 -12.94 -5.38 101.18
C SER A 539 -12.39 -5.48 102.61
N THR A 540 -11.10 -5.17 102.81
CA THR A 540 -10.35 -5.57 104.02
C THR A 540 -10.11 -4.47 105.05
N THR A 541 -10.20 -3.17 104.69
CA THR A 541 -9.94 -2.08 105.64
C THR A 541 -11.12 -1.91 106.62
N LYS A 542 -10.91 -2.30 107.88
CA LYS A 542 -11.88 -2.23 108.99
C LYS A 542 -11.62 -1.08 109.98
N GLN A 543 -11.14 0.05 109.47
CA GLN A 543 -10.93 1.28 110.24
C GLN A 543 -11.13 2.51 109.35
N THR A 544 -11.48 3.65 109.95
CA THR A 544 -11.51 4.92 109.22
C THR A 544 -10.08 5.36 108.90
N VAL A 545 -9.82 5.76 107.65
CA VAL A 545 -8.53 6.19 107.13
C VAL A 545 -8.69 7.56 106.46
N ASN A 546 -7.90 8.52 106.91
CA ASN A 546 -7.84 9.86 106.33
C ASN A 546 -6.75 9.93 105.25
N ALA A 547 -6.84 10.88 104.32
CA ALA A 547 -5.73 11.19 103.44
C ALA A 547 -4.49 11.64 104.25
N SER A 548 -3.36 10.98 103.98
CA SER A 548 -2.05 11.17 104.62
C SER A 548 -0.99 11.63 103.63
#